data_AF-A0A1E1W7F9-F1
#
_entry.id   AF-A0A1E1W7F9-F1
#
_cell.length_a   1.000
_cell.length_b   1.000
_cell.length_c   1.000
_cell.angle_alpha   90.00
_cell.angle_beta   90.00
_cell.angle_gamma   90.00
#
_symmetry.space_group_name_H-M   'P 1'
#
loop_
_entity.id
_entity.type
_entity.pdbx_description
1 polymer ?
#
loop_
_entity_poly.entity_id
_entity_poly.type
_entity_poly.pdbx_seq_one_letter_code
_entity_poly.pdbx_strand_id
1 'polypeptide(L)'
;MGFNDLELKDVNGKYQETKEELNKKNHEDSDALESVLSYIGEMGRYQKWLFVAMLPFGFIFAFVYFVQMFIAATPQNHWCRVPELDHLDQETRRNLTAPLGNDEWEWDRCATYNANWSHVLQTMTRPHPDTPTVGCQH
;
A
#
# COMPACT_ATOMS: atom_id res chain seq x y z
N MET A 1 44.03 -49.26 14.06
CA MET A 1 43.27 -48.17 13.40
C MET A 1 41.84 -48.61 13.02
N GLY A 2 41.11 -49.35 13.87
CA GLY A 2 39.78 -49.92 13.51
C GLY A 2 38.64 -49.58 14.46
N PHE A 3 38.87 -48.73 15.48
CA PHE A 3 37.87 -48.42 16.49
C PHE A 3 36.86 -47.33 16.07
N ASN A 4 37.24 -46.41 15.17
CA ASN A 4 36.36 -45.30 14.75
C ASN A 4 35.28 -45.70 13.72
N ASP A 5 35.44 -46.82 13.01
CA ASP A 5 34.50 -47.25 11.96
C ASP A 5 33.23 -47.91 12.55
N LEU A 6 33.38 -48.58 13.69
CA LEU A 6 32.27 -49.20 14.43
C LEU A 6 31.38 -48.15 15.11
N GLU A 7 31.97 -47.10 15.70
CA GLU A 7 31.19 -45.99 16.27
C GLU A 7 30.43 -45.20 15.19
N LEU A 8 31.03 -44.96 14.02
CA LEU A 8 30.35 -44.27 12.91
C LEU A 8 29.16 -45.06 12.36
N LYS A 9 29.26 -46.41 12.33
CA LYS A 9 28.16 -47.28 11.92
C LYS A 9 27.03 -47.29 12.93
N ASP A 10 27.34 -47.33 14.23
CA ASP A 10 26.35 -47.27 15.32
C ASP A 10 25.63 -45.92 15.35
N VAL A 11 26.38 -44.82 15.24
CA VAL A 11 25.84 -43.45 15.19
C VAL A 11 24.98 -43.24 13.95
N ASN A 12 25.39 -43.74 12.78
CA ASN A 12 24.59 -43.63 11.56
C ASN A 12 23.31 -44.48 11.65
N GLY A 13 23.36 -45.68 12.23
CA GLY A 13 22.19 -46.51 12.48
C GLY A 13 21.17 -45.81 13.37
N LYS A 14 21.62 -45.31 14.52
CA LYS A 14 20.79 -44.55 15.47
C LYS A 14 20.20 -43.28 14.85
N TYR A 15 20.94 -42.63 13.96
CA TYR A 15 20.47 -41.46 13.21
C TYR A 15 19.38 -41.81 12.19
N GLN A 16 19.49 -42.93 11.49
CA GLN A 16 18.44 -43.41 10.56
C GLN A 16 17.16 -43.77 11.32
N GLU A 17 17.27 -44.51 12.43
CA GLU A 17 16.09 -44.84 13.26
C GLU A 17 15.39 -43.58 13.79
N THR A 18 16.15 -42.61 14.30
CA THR A 18 15.58 -41.35 14.79
C THR A 18 14.90 -40.55 13.68
N LYS A 19 15.46 -40.59 12.46
CA LYS A 19 14.87 -39.95 11.27
C LYS A 19 13.58 -40.61 10.84
N GLU A 20 13.51 -41.93 10.85
CA GLU A 20 12.32 -42.70 10.50
C GLU A 20 11.20 -42.45 11.51
N GLU A 21 11.51 -42.44 12.81
CA GLU A 21 10.56 -42.11 13.88
C GLU A 21 10.06 -40.66 13.77
N LEU A 22 10.94 -39.70 13.45
CA LEU A 22 10.53 -38.31 13.20
C LEU A 22 9.65 -38.18 11.97
N ASN A 23 9.97 -38.91 10.89
CA ASN A 23 9.21 -38.84 9.65
C ASN A 23 7.83 -39.48 9.82
N LYS A 24 7.77 -40.62 10.53
CA LYS A 24 6.52 -41.28 10.92
C LYS A 24 5.66 -40.36 11.79
N LYS A 25 6.26 -39.68 12.77
CA LYS A 25 5.56 -38.71 13.61
C LYS A 25 5.06 -37.49 12.81
N ASN A 26 5.87 -36.94 11.91
CA ASN A 26 5.44 -35.84 11.04
C ASN A 26 4.30 -36.27 10.11
N HIS A 27 4.34 -37.50 9.58
CA HIS A 27 3.27 -38.04 8.76
C HIS A 27 1.99 -38.22 9.58
N GLU A 28 2.09 -38.76 10.80
CA GLU A 28 0.97 -38.95 11.72
C GLU A 28 0.36 -37.61 12.19
N ASP A 29 1.19 -36.61 12.50
CA ASP A 29 0.77 -35.25 12.84
C ASP A 29 0.14 -34.54 11.62
N SER A 30 0.66 -34.77 10.41
CA SER A 30 0.07 -34.27 9.16
C SER A 30 -1.30 -34.89 8.89
N ASP A 31 -1.44 -36.20 9.08
CA ASP A 31 -2.71 -36.93 8.92
C ASP A 31 -3.73 -36.46 9.97
N ALA A 32 -3.30 -36.19 11.20
CA ALA A 32 -4.15 -35.63 12.25
C ALA A 32 -4.60 -34.19 11.95
N LEU A 33 -3.69 -33.37 11.43
CA LEU A 33 -4.00 -32.01 10.98
C LEU A 33 -5.00 -32.05 9.82
N GLU A 34 -4.79 -32.89 8.81
CA GLU A 34 -5.71 -33.05 7.68
C GLU A 34 -7.07 -33.61 8.11
N SER A 35 -7.10 -34.54 9.06
CA SER A 35 -8.34 -35.07 9.66
C SER A 35 -9.12 -34.00 10.41
N VAL A 36 -8.44 -33.17 11.22
CA VAL A 36 -9.05 -32.03 11.91
C VAL A 36 -9.50 -30.97 10.91
N LEU A 37 -8.73 -30.66 9.86
CA LEU A 37 -9.16 -29.78 8.78
C LEU A 37 -10.34 -30.34 8.00
N SER A 38 -10.41 -31.66 7.79
CA SER A 38 -11.50 -32.35 7.11
C SER A 38 -12.77 -32.36 7.96
N TYR A 39 -12.65 -32.51 9.28
CA TYR A 39 -13.75 -32.44 10.24
C TYR A 39 -14.25 -31.00 10.46
N ILE A 40 -13.36 -30.03 10.61
CA ILE A 40 -13.72 -28.60 10.57
C ILE A 40 -14.28 -28.25 9.17
N GLY A 41 -13.86 -28.98 8.13
CA GLY A 41 -14.31 -28.87 6.74
C GLY A 41 -15.61 -29.63 6.41
N GLU A 42 -16.17 -30.40 7.34
CA GLU A 42 -17.48 -31.03 7.16
C GLU A 42 -18.53 -29.92 7.29
N MET A 43 -18.73 -29.20 6.18
CA MET A 43 -19.48 -27.96 6.14
C MET A 43 -20.96 -28.19 6.53
N GLY A 44 -21.24 -28.09 7.83
CA GLY A 44 -22.60 -27.93 8.35
C GLY A 44 -23.25 -26.69 7.73
N ARG A 45 -24.58 -26.71 7.58
CA ARG A 45 -25.35 -25.60 6.98
C ARG A 45 -24.97 -24.24 7.59
N TYR A 46 -24.79 -24.18 8.91
CA TYR A 46 -24.44 -22.95 9.62
C TYR A 46 -23.04 -22.43 9.30
N GLN A 47 -22.05 -23.31 9.09
CA GLN A 47 -20.69 -22.89 8.70
C GLN A 47 -20.64 -22.34 7.27
N LYS A 48 -21.43 -22.93 6.35
CA LYS A 48 -21.61 -22.35 5.01
C LYS A 48 -22.22 -20.95 5.08
N TRP A 49 -23.24 -20.76 5.91
CA TRP A 49 -23.84 -19.45 6.13
C TRP A 49 -22.86 -18.44 6.74
N LEU A 50 -22.02 -18.87 7.68
CA LEU A 50 -21.01 -18.01 8.29
C LEU A 50 -19.96 -17.56 7.25
N PHE A 51 -19.47 -18.48 6.41
CA PHE A 51 -18.55 -18.16 5.32
C PHE A 51 -19.19 -17.23 4.27
N VAL A 52 -20.44 -17.51 3.89
CA VAL A 52 -21.20 -16.66 2.95
C VAL A 52 -21.46 -15.28 3.54
N ALA A 53 -21.64 -15.15 4.86
CA ALA A 53 -21.80 -13.86 5.53
C ALA A 53 -20.46 -13.10 5.69
N MET A 54 -19.34 -13.81 5.90
CA MET A 54 -18.02 -13.18 5.98
C MET A 54 -17.46 -12.75 4.62
N LEU A 55 -17.83 -13.43 3.53
CA LEU A 55 -17.35 -13.13 2.18
C LEU A 55 -17.66 -11.68 1.71
N PRO A 56 -18.91 -11.16 1.81
CA PRO A 56 -19.19 -9.77 1.45
C PRO A 56 -18.53 -8.79 2.41
N PHE A 57 -18.39 -9.14 3.70
CA PHE A 57 -17.70 -8.30 4.68
C PHE A 57 -16.21 -8.14 4.34
N GLY A 58 -15.52 -9.25 4.03
CA GLY A 58 -14.12 -9.21 3.60
C GLY A 58 -13.92 -8.47 2.29
N PHE A 59 -14.84 -8.64 1.32
CA PHE A 59 -14.78 -7.92 0.05
C PHE A 59 -14.94 -6.40 0.22
N ILE A 60 -15.94 -5.96 1.01
CA ILE A 60 -16.14 -4.53 1.30
C ILE A 60 -14.93 -3.96 2.03
N PHE A 61 -14.39 -4.68 3.01
CA PHE A 61 -13.21 -4.23 3.75
C PHE A 61 -11.98 -4.08 2.85
N ALA A 62 -11.73 -5.04 1.97
CA ALA A 62 -10.66 -4.95 0.98
C ALA A 62 -10.86 -3.76 0.03
N PHE A 63 -12.08 -3.55 -0.46
CA PHE A 63 -12.40 -2.41 -1.33
C PHE A 63 -12.15 -1.06 -0.63
N VAL A 64 -12.65 -0.90 0.60
CA VAL A 64 -12.40 0.31 1.40
C VAL A 64 -10.91 0.51 1.63
N TYR A 65 -10.17 -0.55 1.99
CA TYR A 65 -8.72 -0.49 2.18
C TYR A 65 -7.99 0.00 0.92
N PHE A 66 -8.35 -0.51 -0.26
CA PHE A 66 -7.77 -0.04 -1.52
C PHE A 66 -8.08 1.44 -1.77
N VAL A 67 -9.31 1.89 -1.53
CA VAL A 67 -9.67 3.31 -1.64
C VAL A 67 -8.82 4.17 -0.70
N GLN A 68 -8.63 3.73 0.55
CA GLN A 68 -7.77 4.43 1.51
C GLN A 68 -6.31 4.48 1.04
N MET A 69 -5.80 3.40 0.45
CA MET A 69 -4.45 3.36 -0.13
C MET A 69 -4.28 4.39 -1.25
N PHE A 70 -5.27 4.55 -2.13
CA PHE A 70 -5.22 5.56 -3.21
C PHE A 70 -5.29 6.99 -2.68
N ILE A 71 -6.09 7.26 -1.65
CA ILE A 71 -6.14 8.57 -1.00
C ILE A 71 -4.79 8.89 -0.36
N ALA A 72 -4.19 7.93 0.35
CA ALA A 72 -2.89 8.11 0.98
C ALA A 72 -1.75 8.28 -0.04
N ALA A 73 -1.83 7.61 -1.19
CA ALA A 73 -0.88 7.74 -2.28
C ALA A 73 -1.05 9.04 -3.09
N THR A 74 -2.16 9.74 -2.95
CA THR A 74 -2.38 11.02 -3.64
C THR A 74 -1.39 12.04 -3.07
N PRO A 75 -0.55 12.67 -3.93
CA PRO A 75 0.46 13.60 -3.47
C PRO A 75 -0.20 14.77 -2.74
N GLN A 76 0.21 14.99 -1.49
CA GLN A 76 -0.24 16.12 -0.65
C GLN A 76 0.10 17.49 -1.27
N ASN A 77 1.05 17.49 -2.20
CA ASN A 77 1.62 18.64 -2.88
C ASN A 77 1.15 18.68 -4.34
N HIS A 78 -0.09 19.13 -4.56
CA HIS A 78 -0.63 19.41 -5.90
C HIS A 78 -0.78 20.92 -6.07
N TRP A 79 -0.56 21.40 -7.30
CA TRP A 79 -0.77 22.79 -7.71
C TRP A 79 -1.37 22.81 -9.10
N CYS A 80 -2.10 23.88 -9.41
CA CYS A 80 -2.68 24.05 -10.74
C CYS A 80 -1.58 24.07 -11.82
N ARG A 81 -1.76 23.27 -12.86
CA ARG A 81 -0.87 23.27 -14.02
C ARG A 81 -1.23 24.45 -14.91
N VAL A 82 -0.27 25.33 -15.15
CA VAL A 82 -0.39 26.47 -16.07
C VAL A 82 0.51 26.18 -17.27
N PRO A 83 -0.04 25.86 -18.46
CA PRO A 83 0.76 25.42 -19.61
C PRO A 83 1.75 26.50 -20.08
N GLU A 84 1.42 27.78 -19.91
CA GLU A 84 2.28 28.91 -20.30
C GLU A 84 3.56 29.02 -19.45
N LEU A 85 3.55 28.46 -18.24
CA LEU A 85 4.66 28.47 -17.29
C LEU A 85 5.33 27.08 -17.17
N ASP A 86 4.99 26.12 -18.04
CA ASP A 86 5.52 24.74 -17.98
C ASP A 86 7.01 24.65 -18.33
N HIS A 87 7.57 25.69 -18.95
CA HIS A 87 9.00 25.79 -19.29
C HIS A 87 9.89 26.20 -18.10
N LEU A 88 9.29 26.62 -16.97
CA LEU A 88 10.02 27.05 -15.78
C LEU A 88 10.20 25.90 -14.79
N ASP A 89 11.14 26.08 -13.86
CA ASP A 89 11.31 25.17 -12.74
C ASP A 89 10.02 25.06 -11.89
N GLN A 90 9.75 23.87 -11.37
CA GLN A 90 8.56 23.57 -10.61
C GLN A 90 8.42 24.45 -9.36
N GLU A 91 9.52 24.83 -8.72
CA GLU A 91 9.51 25.71 -7.55
C GLU A 91 9.15 27.15 -7.93
N THR A 92 9.73 27.67 -9.01
CA THR A 92 9.44 29.02 -9.51
C THR A 92 7.99 29.11 -9.96
N ARG A 93 7.51 28.10 -10.67
CA ARG A 93 6.11 28.00 -11.08
C ARG A 93 5.17 28.07 -9.88
N ARG A 94 5.43 27.28 -8.84
CA ARG A 94 4.64 27.29 -7.60
C ARG A 94 4.56 28.69 -7.00
N ASN A 95 5.69 29.38 -6.86
CA ASN A 95 5.75 30.70 -6.24
C ASN A 95 4.96 31.77 -7.02
N LEU A 96 4.87 31.63 -8.35
CA LEU A 96 4.13 32.54 -9.21
C LEU A 96 2.63 32.23 -9.27
N THR A 97 2.25 30.96 -9.26
CA THR A 97 0.88 30.52 -9.53
C THR A 97 0.03 30.32 -8.26
N ALA A 98 0.65 29.98 -7.14
CA ALA A 98 -0.07 29.65 -5.90
C ALA A 98 -0.48 30.92 -5.14
N PRO A 99 -1.77 31.13 -4.81
CA PRO A 99 -2.19 32.17 -3.91
C PRO A 99 -1.98 31.74 -2.45
N LEU A 100 -1.90 32.72 -1.55
CA LEU A 100 -2.01 32.46 -0.11
C LEU A 100 -3.48 32.11 0.18
N GLY A 101 -3.70 31.06 0.97
CA GLY A 101 -5.02 30.64 1.41
C GLY A 101 -5.61 31.61 2.45
N ASN A 102 -6.78 31.26 2.99
CA ASN A 102 -7.44 32.04 4.04
C ASN A 102 -6.57 32.19 5.30
N ASP A 103 -5.69 31.21 5.55
CA ASP A 103 -4.66 31.30 6.55
C ASP A 103 -3.37 31.82 5.90
N GLU A 104 -2.88 32.97 6.36
CA GLU A 104 -1.73 33.73 5.82
C GLU A 104 -0.41 32.91 5.71
N TRP A 105 -0.41 31.69 6.27
CA TRP A 105 0.74 30.80 6.35
C TRP A 105 0.62 29.55 5.45
N GLU A 106 -0.52 29.31 4.79
CA GLU A 106 -0.72 28.15 3.92
C GLU A 106 -0.99 28.58 2.48
N TRP A 107 -0.32 27.95 1.52
CA TRP A 107 -0.57 28.15 0.09
C TRP A 107 -1.78 27.36 -0.35
N ASP A 108 -2.69 27.98 -1.10
CA ASP A 108 -3.81 27.26 -1.68
C ASP A 108 -3.32 26.33 -2.80
N ARG A 109 -3.68 25.05 -2.69
CA ARG A 109 -3.32 23.98 -3.62
C ARG A 109 -4.34 23.81 -4.75
N CYS A 110 -5.57 24.27 -4.53
CA CYS A 110 -6.71 24.06 -5.41
C CYS A 110 -7.08 25.31 -6.23
N ALA A 111 -6.53 26.47 -5.86
CA ALA A 111 -6.80 27.75 -6.52
C ALA A 111 -5.55 28.34 -7.17
N THR A 112 -5.76 29.18 -8.17
CA THR A 112 -4.73 29.97 -8.83
C THR A 112 -5.23 31.38 -9.10
N TYR A 113 -4.31 32.32 -9.35
CA TYR A 113 -4.68 33.68 -9.72
C TYR A 113 -5.32 33.73 -11.10
N ASN A 114 -6.40 34.48 -11.26
CA ASN A 114 -6.94 34.84 -12.56
C ASN A 114 -6.13 36.00 -13.15
N ALA A 115 -4.90 35.69 -13.57
CA ALA A 115 -3.96 36.65 -14.12
C ALA A 115 -3.58 36.28 -15.56
N ASN A 116 -3.09 37.26 -16.31
CA ASN A 116 -2.53 37.00 -17.63
C ASN A 116 -1.13 36.37 -17.49
N TRP A 117 -1.05 35.05 -17.66
CA TRP A 117 0.18 34.27 -17.51
C TRP A 117 1.31 34.71 -18.45
N SER A 118 1.00 35.25 -19.63
CA SER A 118 2.02 35.78 -20.55
C SER A 118 2.74 37.00 -19.96
N HIS A 119 2.03 37.85 -19.22
CA HIS A 119 2.63 39.01 -18.55
C HIS A 119 3.46 38.58 -17.33
N VAL A 120 2.97 37.59 -16.58
CA VAL A 120 3.70 37.00 -15.44
C VAL A 120 5.01 36.34 -15.91
N LEU A 121 4.99 35.66 -17.06
CA LEU A 121 6.18 35.05 -17.67
C LEU A 121 7.25 36.10 -18.06
N GLN A 122 6.83 37.24 -18.58
CA GLN A 122 7.75 38.32 -18.98
C GLN A 122 8.32 39.10 -17.79
N THR A 123 7.50 39.34 -16.77
CA THR A 123 7.88 40.15 -15.59
C THR A 123 8.50 39.33 -14.47
N MET A 124 8.35 37.99 -14.49
CA MET A 124 8.74 37.08 -13.42
C MET A 124 8.26 37.52 -12.03
N THR A 125 7.16 38.28 -11.99
CA THR A 125 6.61 38.86 -10.76
C THR A 125 5.26 38.22 -10.46
N ARG A 126 5.02 37.91 -9.18
CA ARG A 126 3.75 37.38 -8.71
C ARG A 126 2.60 38.39 -8.96
N PRO A 127 1.38 37.92 -9.33
CA PRO A 127 0.20 38.77 -9.40
C PRO A 127 -0.08 39.50 -8.06
N HIS A 128 -0.70 40.68 -8.14
CA HIS A 128 -1.06 41.47 -6.95
C HIS A 128 -2.04 40.67 -6.05
N PRO A 129 -1.97 40.78 -4.72
CA PRO A 129 -2.87 40.06 -3.80
C PRO A 129 -4.37 40.35 -4.02
N ASP A 130 -4.71 41.50 -4.60
CA ASP A 130 -6.10 41.86 -4.93
C ASP A 130 -6.65 41.14 -6.18
N THR A 131 -5.82 40.35 -6.87
CA THR A 131 -6.24 39.61 -8.06
C THR A 131 -7.21 38.50 -7.65
N PRO A 132 -8.38 38.35 -8.30
CA PRO A 132 -9.32 37.29 -7.96
C PRO A 132 -8.70 35.92 -8.21
N THR A 133 -8.95 34.98 -7.29
CA THR A 133 -8.54 33.58 -7.41
C THR A 133 -9.64 32.72 -8.02
N VAL A 134 -9.26 31.73 -8.82
CA VAL A 134 -10.17 30.78 -9.47
C VAL A 134 -9.67 29.36 -9.22
N GLY A 135 -10.59 28.39 -9.21
CA GLY A 135 -10.21 26.97 -9.11
C GLY A 135 -9.37 26.52 -10.31
N CYS A 136 -8.52 25.51 -10.11
CA CYS A 136 -7.70 24.95 -11.20
C CYS A 136 -8.58 24.56 -12.40
N GLN A 137 -8.34 25.18 -13.56
CA GLN A 137 -8.93 24.76 -14.83
C GLN A 137 -8.12 23.58 -15.39
N HIS A 138 -8.83 22.63 -16.02
CA HIS A 138 -8.28 21.34 -16.50
C HIS A 138 -7.14 21.49 -17.50
#